data_AF-A0A3S3QKM5-F1
#
_entry.id   AF-A0A3S3QKM5-F1
#
_cell.length_a   1.000
_cell.length_b   1.000
_cell.length_c   1.000
_cell.angle_alpha   90.00
_cell.angle_beta   90.00
_cell.angle_gamma   90.00
#
_symmetry.space_group_name_H-M   'P 1'
#
loop_
_entity.id
_entity.type
_entity.pdbx_description
1 polymer ?
#
loop_
_entity_poly.entity_id
_entity_poly.type
_entity_poly.pdbx_seq_one_letter_code
_entity_poly.pdbx_strand_id
1 'polypeptide(L)'
;MMVQEGMKVLGYKFRGYWGYTRTVNEYWQTSMDLLGSNPLIDLEKWGIRTNLEHRDIRDCQPLKVGSQGVLDNSLAYNGCIIDGTVKNSILFPGVRVEKGAVVENSVLFFNTLVKEGGQLRQVVSDVNTTFGANAQVGISPTGVSDRVTVIGWNNHVPDKMTIGCGCSVAPGIEEEKWPENGLEDMEELQ
;
A
#
# COMPACT_ATOMS: atom_id res chain seq x y z
N MET A 1 -12.31 -21.30 -33.11
CA MET A 1 -12.79 -21.04 -31.72
C MET A 1 -13.45 -22.32 -31.23
N MET A 2 -13.19 -22.79 -30.01
CA MET A 2 -13.59 -24.15 -29.59
C MET A 2 -15.06 -24.51 -29.83
N VAL A 3 -15.96 -23.55 -29.67
CA VAL A 3 -17.40 -23.69 -29.96
C VAL A 3 -17.66 -23.84 -31.48
N GLN A 4 -16.96 -23.10 -32.32
CA GLN A 4 -17.08 -23.15 -33.79
C GLN A 4 -16.52 -24.45 -34.37
N GLU A 5 -15.60 -25.11 -33.67
CA GLU A 5 -15.01 -26.40 -34.06
C GLU A 5 -15.81 -27.60 -33.54
N GLY A 6 -17.01 -27.37 -32.96
CA GLY A 6 -17.87 -28.44 -32.45
C GLY A 6 -17.35 -29.13 -31.19
N MET A 7 -16.37 -28.55 -30.50
CA MET A 7 -15.83 -29.11 -29.27
C MET A 7 -16.79 -28.89 -28.09
N LYS A 8 -16.82 -29.85 -27.16
CA LYS A 8 -17.65 -29.79 -25.95
C LYS A 8 -17.07 -28.80 -24.94
N VAL A 9 -17.77 -27.69 -24.71
CA VAL A 9 -17.43 -26.68 -23.70
C VAL A 9 -18.34 -26.83 -22.49
N LEU A 10 -17.76 -26.85 -21.28
CA LEU A 10 -18.49 -26.98 -20.01
C LEU A 10 -18.14 -25.81 -19.09
N GLY A 11 -19.10 -25.34 -18.29
CA GLY A 11 -18.90 -24.32 -17.27
C GLY A 11 -18.92 -24.91 -15.87
N TYR A 12 -18.04 -24.43 -14.99
CA TYR A 12 -18.03 -24.78 -13.57
C TYR A 12 -18.42 -23.56 -12.73
N LYS A 13 -19.45 -23.69 -11.89
CA LYS A 13 -19.89 -22.61 -11.00
C LYS A 13 -19.09 -22.66 -9.71
N PHE A 14 -18.02 -21.89 -9.65
CA PHE A 14 -17.25 -21.65 -8.43
C PHE A 14 -18.02 -20.70 -7.50
N ARG A 15 -17.96 -20.95 -6.18
CA ARG A 15 -18.65 -20.14 -5.14
C ARG A 15 -17.71 -19.53 -4.10
N GLY A 16 -16.41 -19.76 -4.22
CA GLY A 16 -15.41 -19.14 -3.37
C GLY A 16 -14.99 -17.78 -3.91
N TYR A 17 -14.05 -17.15 -3.20
CA TYR A 17 -13.41 -15.93 -3.67
C TYR A 17 -12.54 -16.21 -4.90
N TRP A 18 -12.72 -15.41 -5.94
CA TRP A 18 -11.89 -15.39 -7.14
C TRP A 18 -11.54 -13.93 -7.46
N GLY A 19 -10.28 -13.56 -7.25
CA GLY A 19 -9.74 -12.27 -7.69
C GLY A 19 -9.04 -12.43 -9.03
N TYR A 20 -9.28 -11.51 -9.96
CA TYR A 20 -8.52 -11.42 -11.20
C TYR A 20 -7.84 -10.06 -11.26
N THR A 21 -6.51 -10.05 -11.20
CA THR A 21 -5.72 -8.83 -11.05
C THR A 21 -5.00 -8.50 -12.35
N ARG A 22 -5.40 -7.42 -13.01
CA ARG A 22 -4.75 -6.85 -14.21
C ARG A 22 -4.37 -5.38 -14.08
N THR A 23 -4.96 -4.69 -13.11
CA THR A 23 -4.76 -3.27 -12.84
C THR A 23 -4.26 -3.05 -11.42
N VAL A 24 -3.65 -1.89 -11.18
CA VAL A 24 -3.24 -1.47 -9.84
C VAL A 24 -4.44 -1.39 -8.90
N ASN A 25 -5.57 -0.88 -9.37
CA ASN A 25 -6.80 -0.81 -8.58
C ASN A 25 -7.29 -2.19 -8.15
N GLU A 26 -7.28 -3.17 -9.06
CA GLU A 26 -7.64 -4.56 -8.71
C GLU A 26 -6.64 -5.17 -7.73
N TYR A 27 -5.34 -4.87 -7.85
CA TYR A 27 -4.32 -5.32 -6.91
C TYR A 27 -4.57 -4.76 -5.52
N TRP A 28 -4.80 -3.44 -5.43
CA TRP A 28 -5.12 -2.75 -4.20
C TRP A 28 -6.42 -3.29 -3.58
N GLN A 29 -7.49 -3.43 -4.36
CA GLN A 29 -8.76 -3.97 -3.87
C GLN A 29 -8.61 -5.39 -3.34
N THR A 30 -7.92 -6.26 -4.08
CA THR A 30 -7.62 -7.64 -3.65
C THR A 30 -6.80 -7.65 -2.35
N SER A 31 -5.93 -6.65 -2.16
CA SER A 31 -5.20 -6.49 -0.91
C SER A 31 -6.11 -6.05 0.23
N MET A 32 -7.02 -5.10 0.00
CA MET A 32 -7.99 -4.68 1.01
C MET A 32 -8.98 -5.80 1.38
N ASP A 33 -9.25 -6.74 0.48
CA ASP A 33 -10.10 -7.92 0.73
C ASP A 33 -9.51 -8.91 1.78
N LEU A 34 -8.24 -8.72 2.17
CA LEU A 34 -7.59 -9.42 3.29
C LEU A 34 -7.96 -8.84 4.67
N LEU A 35 -8.54 -7.65 4.71
CA LEU A 35 -8.84 -6.91 5.93
C LEU A 35 -10.28 -7.17 6.40
N GLY A 36 -10.59 -6.75 7.62
CA GLY A 36 -11.90 -6.92 8.25
C GLY A 36 -11.98 -8.13 9.19
N SER A 37 -13.07 -8.17 9.95
CA SER A 37 -13.35 -9.28 10.89
C SER A 37 -13.75 -10.58 10.19
N ASN A 38 -14.24 -10.49 8.96
CA ASN A 38 -14.59 -11.62 8.10
C ASN A 38 -14.04 -11.34 6.69
N PRO A 39 -12.72 -11.45 6.47
CA PRO A 39 -12.08 -11.11 5.22
C PRO A 39 -12.56 -12.04 4.10
N LEU A 40 -12.63 -11.53 2.87
CA LEU A 40 -12.96 -12.35 1.71
C LEU A 40 -11.84 -13.34 1.40
N ILE A 41 -10.60 -12.95 1.71
CA ILE A 41 -9.40 -13.79 1.63
C ILE A 41 -8.89 -14.05 3.06
N ASP A 42 -9.24 -15.21 3.60
CA ASP A 42 -8.75 -15.67 4.91
C ASP A 42 -7.45 -16.49 4.74
N LEU A 43 -6.30 -15.81 4.83
CA LEU A 43 -4.98 -16.45 4.72
C LEU A 43 -4.68 -17.40 5.88
N GLU A 44 -5.21 -17.14 7.07
CA GLU A 44 -4.99 -17.98 8.24
C GLU A 44 -5.59 -19.38 8.03
N LYS A 45 -6.78 -19.44 7.39
CA LYS A 45 -7.43 -20.71 7.04
C LYS A 45 -6.61 -21.58 6.09
N TRP A 46 -5.67 -21.02 5.33
CA TRP A 46 -4.84 -21.79 4.41
C TRP A 46 -3.77 -22.60 5.14
N GLY A 47 -3.44 -22.25 6.40
CA GLY A 47 -2.40 -22.93 7.18
C GLY A 47 -0.98 -22.75 6.63
N ILE A 48 -0.79 -21.81 5.70
CA ILE A 48 0.50 -21.49 5.10
C ILE A 48 1.13 -20.37 5.92
N ARG A 49 2.40 -20.55 6.30
CA ARG A 49 3.17 -19.54 7.03
C ARG A 49 4.37 -19.10 6.21
N THR A 50 4.65 -17.80 6.23
CA THR A 50 5.84 -17.24 5.60
C THR A 50 7.10 -17.73 6.32
N ASN A 51 8.09 -18.19 5.57
CA ASN A 51 9.41 -18.45 6.14
C ASN A 51 10.07 -17.10 6.50
N LEU A 52 10.26 -16.87 7.80
CA LEU A 52 10.81 -15.63 8.34
C LEU A 52 12.32 -15.46 8.11
N GLU A 53 13.03 -16.48 7.64
CA GLU A 53 14.46 -16.39 7.30
C GLU A 53 14.73 -15.57 6.02
N HIS A 54 13.70 -15.27 5.23
CA HIS A 54 13.85 -14.41 4.06
C HIS A 54 14.07 -12.95 4.49
N ARG A 55 15.08 -12.28 3.90
CA ARG A 55 15.39 -10.85 4.11
C ARG A 55 15.54 -10.45 5.58
N ASP A 56 16.07 -11.34 6.41
CA ASP A 56 16.33 -11.12 7.83
C ASP A 56 15.09 -10.62 8.61
N ILE A 57 13.88 -10.95 8.14
CA ILE A 57 12.62 -10.54 8.78
C ILE A 57 12.50 -11.12 10.19
N ARG A 58 13.08 -12.32 10.41
CA ARG A 58 13.17 -12.95 11.74
C ARG A 58 13.94 -12.08 12.75
N ASP A 59 14.91 -11.30 12.30
CA ASP A 59 15.79 -10.51 13.16
C ASP A 59 15.23 -9.10 13.41
N CYS A 60 14.12 -8.75 12.75
CA CYS A 60 13.37 -7.55 13.06
C CYS A 60 12.75 -7.64 14.46
N GLN A 61 12.76 -6.52 15.17
CA GLN A 61 12.03 -6.37 16.43
C GLN A 61 10.52 -6.66 16.24
N PRO A 62 9.80 -7.04 17.30
CA PRO A 62 8.34 -7.13 17.25
C PRO A 62 7.71 -5.79 16.80
N LEU A 63 6.53 -5.88 16.18
CA LEU A 63 5.68 -4.72 15.92
C LEU A 63 5.51 -3.91 17.21
N LYS A 64 5.77 -2.60 17.11
CA LYS A 64 5.57 -1.65 18.20
C LYS A 64 4.53 -0.62 17.81
N VAL A 65 3.44 -0.56 18.56
CA VAL A 65 2.48 0.55 18.51
C VAL A 65 2.78 1.48 19.69
N GLY A 66 3.09 2.74 19.39
CA GLY A 66 3.40 3.77 20.37
C GLY A 66 2.19 4.20 21.18
N SER A 67 2.41 5.01 22.22
CA SER A 67 1.33 5.47 23.13
C SER A 67 0.26 6.33 22.45
N GLN A 68 0.59 6.93 21.31
CA GLN A 68 -0.33 7.71 20.46
C GLN A 68 -0.62 7.00 19.13
N GLY A 69 -0.03 5.81 18.94
CA GLY A 69 -0.19 5.01 17.74
C GLY A 69 -1.57 4.39 17.66
N VAL A 70 -2.16 4.40 16.46
CA VAL A 70 -3.44 3.74 16.18
C VAL A 70 -3.22 2.76 15.03
N LEU A 71 -3.60 1.51 15.24
CA LEU A 71 -3.64 0.47 14.22
C LEU A 71 -5.04 -0.13 14.21
N ASP A 72 -5.83 0.24 13.20
CA ASP A 72 -7.24 -0.14 13.10
C ASP A 72 -7.54 -0.80 11.75
N ASN A 73 -8.29 -1.90 11.77
CA ASN A 73 -8.62 -2.70 10.59
C ASN A 73 -7.42 -2.94 9.64
N SER A 74 -6.23 -3.25 10.18
CA SER A 74 -4.99 -3.22 9.42
C SER A 74 -4.10 -4.41 9.77
N LEU A 75 -3.24 -4.80 8.82
CA LEU A 75 -2.20 -5.80 9.04
C LEU A 75 -0.85 -5.11 9.10
N ALA A 76 -0.05 -5.40 10.13
CA ALA A 76 1.31 -4.88 10.26
C ALA A 76 2.25 -5.99 10.72
N TYR A 77 3.46 -6.03 10.13
CA TYR A 77 4.43 -7.09 10.38
C TYR A 77 5.55 -6.68 11.33
N ASN A 78 6.49 -7.60 11.59
CA ASN A 78 7.68 -7.35 12.39
C ASN A 78 8.50 -6.17 11.85
N GLY A 79 9.16 -5.46 12.75
CA GLY A 79 9.96 -4.28 12.45
C GLY A 79 9.13 -3.01 12.32
N CYS A 80 7.79 -3.11 12.25
CA CYS A 80 6.94 -1.93 12.17
C CYS A 80 6.96 -1.12 13.47
N ILE A 81 7.02 0.21 13.34
CA ILE A 81 6.92 1.16 14.45
C ILE A 81 5.85 2.18 14.09
N ILE A 82 4.78 2.23 14.89
CA ILE A 82 3.59 3.04 14.61
C ILE A 82 3.36 4.02 15.75
N ASP A 83 3.80 5.27 15.55
CA ASP A 83 3.53 6.40 16.43
C ASP A 83 2.42 7.34 15.89
N GLY A 84 2.02 7.14 14.62
CA GLY A 84 0.90 7.82 13.96
C GLY A 84 -0.38 6.97 13.87
N THR A 85 -1.25 7.27 12.90
CA THR A 85 -2.53 6.58 12.68
C THR A 85 -2.50 5.75 11.40
N VAL A 86 -2.86 4.47 11.51
CA VAL A 86 -2.94 3.53 10.39
C VAL A 86 -4.33 2.89 10.40
N LYS A 87 -5.08 3.06 9.31
CA LYS A 87 -6.43 2.52 9.15
C LYS A 87 -6.60 1.81 7.82
N ASN A 88 -7.28 0.67 7.83
CA ASN A 88 -7.61 -0.08 6.63
C ASN A 88 -6.40 -0.28 5.69
N SER A 89 -5.25 -0.64 6.25
CA SER A 89 -3.97 -0.64 5.51
C SER A 89 -3.13 -1.89 5.80
N ILE A 90 -2.19 -2.18 4.92
CA ILE A 90 -1.26 -3.30 5.05
C ILE A 90 0.17 -2.75 5.08
N LEU A 91 0.89 -3.01 6.17
CA LEU A 91 2.26 -2.58 6.39
C LEU A 91 3.20 -3.79 6.39
N PHE A 92 4.12 -3.80 5.43
CA PHE A 92 5.17 -4.80 5.32
C PHE A 92 6.25 -4.59 6.39
N PRO A 93 7.17 -5.54 6.54
CA PRO A 93 8.21 -5.46 7.57
C PRO A 93 9.03 -4.17 7.53
N GLY A 94 9.34 -3.64 8.71
CA GLY A 94 10.19 -2.46 8.89
C GLY A 94 9.53 -1.10 8.60
N VAL A 95 8.23 -1.07 8.24
CA VAL A 95 7.52 0.20 7.97
C VAL A 95 7.43 1.05 9.23
N ARG A 96 7.71 2.35 9.11
CA ARG A 96 7.63 3.31 10.21
C ARG A 96 6.63 4.40 9.89
N VAL A 97 5.73 4.67 10.83
CA VAL A 97 4.72 5.73 10.73
C VAL A 97 4.90 6.65 11.92
N GLU A 98 5.48 7.82 11.70
CA GLU A 98 5.82 8.77 12.75
C GLU A 98 4.58 9.49 13.30
N LYS A 99 4.77 10.22 14.41
CA LYS A 99 3.71 10.94 15.10
C LYS A 99 2.96 11.88 14.14
N GLY A 100 1.63 11.92 14.27
CA GLY A 100 0.78 12.81 13.47
C GLY A 100 0.64 12.40 12.00
N ALA A 101 1.40 11.41 11.52
CA ALA A 101 1.18 10.83 10.21
C ALA A 101 -0.10 10.00 10.18
N VAL A 102 -0.75 9.96 9.01
CA VAL A 102 -1.99 9.23 8.76
C VAL A 102 -1.83 8.39 7.50
N VAL A 103 -2.03 7.08 7.62
CA VAL A 103 -2.00 6.12 6.52
C VAL A 103 -3.37 5.45 6.45
N GLU A 104 -4.11 5.69 5.38
CA GLU A 104 -5.45 5.16 5.18
C GLU A 104 -5.54 4.41 3.86
N ASN A 105 -6.24 3.27 3.86
CA ASN A 105 -6.56 2.55 2.63
C ASN A 105 -5.32 2.22 1.79
N SER A 106 -4.16 1.92 2.40
CA SER A 106 -2.87 1.90 1.69
C SER A 106 -2.10 0.60 1.91
N VAL A 107 -1.20 0.29 0.98
CA VAL A 107 -0.27 -0.83 1.07
C VAL A 107 1.15 -0.28 1.01
N LEU A 108 1.88 -0.38 2.12
CA LEU A 108 3.26 0.12 2.23
C LEU A 108 4.22 -1.06 2.31
N PHE A 109 5.16 -1.13 1.37
CA PHE A 109 6.14 -2.20 1.28
C PHE A 109 7.31 -1.99 2.27
N PHE A 110 8.28 -2.89 2.22
CA PHE A 110 9.37 -2.99 3.19
C PHE A 110 10.09 -1.66 3.43
N ASN A 111 10.35 -1.38 4.70
CA ASN A 111 11.13 -0.22 5.14
C ASN A 111 10.62 1.14 4.65
N THR A 112 9.34 1.25 4.29
CA THR A 112 8.75 2.56 4.00
C THR A 112 8.67 3.40 5.27
N LEU A 113 9.13 4.65 5.20
CA LEU A 113 9.07 5.62 6.29
C LEU A 113 8.06 6.72 5.94
N VAL A 114 7.07 6.92 6.80
CA VAL A 114 6.16 8.06 6.73
C VAL A 114 6.53 9.02 7.86
N LYS A 115 7.12 10.16 7.52
CA LYS A 115 7.56 11.16 8.50
C LYS A 115 6.40 11.92 9.11
N GLU A 116 6.69 12.64 10.19
CA GLU A 116 5.72 13.42 10.97
C GLU A 116 4.75 14.23 10.09
N GLY A 117 3.46 14.10 10.39
CA GLY A 117 2.37 14.80 9.69
C GLY A 117 2.10 14.34 8.26
N GLY A 118 2.84 13.36 7.73
CA GLY A 118 2.61 12.81 6.40
C GLY A 118 1.24 12.15 6.28
N GLN A 119 0.54 12.40 5.18
CA GLN A 119 -0.81 11.87 4.92
C GLN A 119 -0.80 11.04 3.63
N LEU A 120 -1.13 9.76 3.74
CA LEU A 120 -1.28 8.85 2.62
C LEU A 120 -2.69 8.28 2.59
N ARG A 121 -3.33 8.34 1.42
CA ARG A 121 -4.64 7.73 1.19
C ARG A 121 -4.64 7.00 -0.14
N GLN A 122 -5.04 5.71 -0.14
CA GLN A 122 -5.07 4.89 -1.36
C GLN A 122 -3.72 4.87 -2.10
N VAL A 123 -2.63 4.68 -1.35
CA VAL A 123 -1.28 4.61 -1.89
C VAL A 123 -0.78 3.16 -1.87
N VAL A 124 -0.17 2.74 -2.98
CA VAL A 124 0.69 1.56 -3.03
C VAL A 124 2.13 2.05 -3.16
N SER A 125 2.90 1.88 -2.10
CA SER A 125 4.32 2.29 -2.05
C SER A 125 5.20 1.06 -2.05
N ASP A 126 6.17 1.05 -2.96
CA ASP A 126 7.19 0.02 -3.06
C ASP A 126 8.32 0.24 -2.03
N VAL A 127 9.30 -0.66 -2.03
CA VAL A 127 10.33 -0.81 -0.99
C VAL A 127 11.23 0.42 -0.82
N ASN A 128 11.65 0.67 0.43
CA ASN A 128 12.61 1.71 0.83
C ASN A 128 12.20 3.12 0.38
N THR A 129 10.90 3.42 0.46
CA THR A 129 10.39 4.76 0.15
C THR A 129 10.31 5.61 1.41
N THR A 130 10.76 6.86 1.36
CA THR A 130 10.54 7.84 2.44
C THR A 130 9.56 8.91 2.00
N PHE A 131 8.50 9.11 2.78
CA PHE A 131 7.58 10.22 2.64
C PHE A 131 7.97 11.34 3.60
N GLY A 132 8.31 12.49 3.04
CA GLY A 132 8.72 13.71 3.75
C GLY A 132 7.70 14.17 4.79
N ALA A 133 8.15 15.01 5.72
CA ALA A 133 7.29 15.57 6.76
C ALA A 133 6.18 16.40 6.13
N ASN A 134 4.94 16.19 6.56
CA ASN A 134 3.74 16.82 6.01
C ASN A 134 3.51 16.59 4.50
N ALA A 135 4.13 15.57 3.89
CA ALA A 135 3.79 15.19 2.52
C ALA A 135 2.35 14.68 2.44
N GLN A 136 1.66 14.97 1.34
CA GLN A 136 0.28 14.58 1.07
C GLN A 136 0.24 13.76 -0.22
N VAL A 137 -0.13 12.48 -0.14
CA VAL A 137 -0.05 11.55 -1.29
C VAL A 137 -1.36 10.79 -1.44
N GLY A 138 -1.91 10.80 -2.65
CA GLY A 138 -3.18 10.14 -2.96
C GLY A 138 -4.40 10.85 -2.37
N ILE A 139 -4.26 12.13 -2.04
CA ILE A 139 -5.34 12.96 -1.48
C ILE A 139 -5.90 13.85 -2.59
N SER A 140 -7.16 13.62 -2.97
CA SER A 140 -7.86 14.52 -3.89
C SER A 140 -8.58 15.63 -3.11
N PRO A 141 -8.60 16.88 -3.61
CA PRO A 141 -9.40 17.98 -3.03
C PRO A 141 -10.90 17.66 -2.96
N THR A 142 -11.38 16.75 -3.82
CA THR A 142 -12.79 16.34 -3.88
C THR A 142 -13.17 15.23 -2.88
N GLY A 143 -12.19 14.70 -2.14
CA GLY A 143 -12.40 13.85 -0.96
C GLY A 143 -12.49 12.34 -1.22
N VAL A 144 -12.92 11.90 -2.41
CA VAL A 144 -13.03 10.48 -2.76
C VAL A 144 -12.49 10.24 -4.16
N SER A 145 -11.44 9.42 -4.27
CA SER A 145 -10.92 8.96 -5.56
C SER A 145 -10.89 7.44 -5.57
N ASP A 146 -11.32 6.84 -6.67
CA ASP A 146 -11.24 5.39 -6.86
C ASP A 146 -9.88 4.96 -7.44
N ARG A 147 -8.91 5.89 -7.55
CA ARG A 147 -7.64 5.64 -8.24
C ARG A 147 -6.48 5.58 -7.25
N VAL A 148 -5.72 4.50 -7.37
CA VAL A 148 -4.57 4.22 -6.50
C VAL A 148 -3.36 4.99 -7.01
N THR A 149 -2.70 5.74 -6.12
CA THR A 149 -1.42 6.37 -6.40
C THR A 149 -0.28 5.38 -6.14
N VAL A 150 0.66 5.25 -7.08
CA VAL A 150 1.77 4.30 -7.01
C VAL A 150 3.09 5.04 -6.87
N ILE A 151 3.89 4.62 -5.89
CA ILE A 151 5.24 5.16 -5.67
C ILE A 151 6.25 4.03 -5.81
N GLY A 152 7.13 4.13 -6.80
CA GLY A 152 8.20 3.16 -7.04
C GLY A 152 9.27 3.12 -5.95
N TRP A 153 10.10 2.09 -5.97
CA TRP A 153 11.11 1.82 -4.93
C TRP A 153 12.21 2.90 -4.86
N ASN A 154 12.86 3.00 -3.69
CA ASN A 154 13.98 3.90 -3.39
C ASN A 154 13.69 5.39 -3.64
N ASN A 155 12.45 5.82 -3.45
CA ASN A 155 12.08 7.24 -3.57
C ASN A 155 12.18 7.99 -2.24
N HIS A 156 12.56 9.26 -2.31
CA HIS A 156 12.50 10.21 -1.21
C HIS A 156 11.55 11.34 -1.59
N VAL A 157 10.27 11.19 -1.23
CA VAL A 157 9.25 12.22 -1.48
C VAL A 157 9.58 13.43 -0.59
N PRO A 158 9.76 14.64 -1.14
CA PRO A 158 10.16 15.80 -0.35
C PRO A 158 9.15 16.19 0.74
N ASP A 159 9.63 16.94 1.74
CA ASP A 159 8.76 17.51 2.78
C ASP A 159 7.70 18.43 2.15
N LYS A 160 6.46 18.35 2.66
CA LYS A 160 5.28 19.12 2.20
C LYS A 160 4.89 18.89 0.73
N MET A 161 5.49 17.91 0.05
CA MET A 161 5.14 17.55 -1.32
C MET A 161 3.67 17.12 -1.40
N THR A 162 2.98 17.55 -2.46
CA THR A 162 1.61 17.12 -2.74
C THR A 162 1.60 16.28 -4.01
N ILE A 163 1.07 15.07 -3.91
CA ILE A 163 0.89 14.14 -5.03
C ILE A 163 -0.58 13.76 -5.05
N GLY A 164 -1.23 14.05 -6.17
CA GLY A 164 -2.63 13.75 -6.40
C GLY A 164 -2.96 12.25 -6.38
N CYS A 165 -4.22 11.96 -6.68
CA CYS A 165 -4.72 10.60 -6.80
C CYS A 165 -4.43 9.99 -8.18
N GLY A 166 -4.16 8.68 -8.20
CA GLY A 166 -3.88 7.95 -9.44
C GLY A 166 -2.57 8.31 -10.13
N CYS A 167 -1.67 9.04 -9.47
CA CYS A 167 -0.35 9.34 -9.99
C CYS A 167 0.54 8.10 -10.00
N SER A 168 1.55 8.09 -10.86
CA SER A 168 2.57 7.04 -10.91
C SER A 168 3.96 7.66 -10.86
N VAL A 169 4.72 7.36 -9.81
CA VAL A 169 6.10 7.83 -9.66
C VAL A 169 7.05 6.67 -9.93
N ALA A 170 7.94 6.84 -10.92
CA ALA A 170 8.95 5.86 -11.26
C ALA A 170 9.95 5.64 -10.11
N PRO A 171 10.68 4.52 -10.10
CA PRO A 171 11.67 4.26 -9.05
C PRO A 171 12.86 5.22 -9.06
N GLY A 172 13.34 5.57 -7.87
CA GLY A 172 14.63 6.24 -7.70
C GLY A 172 14.71 7.63 -8.32
N ILE A 173 13.65 8.44 -8.20
CA ILE A 173 13.65 9.83 -8.64
C ILE A 173 14.70 10.63 -7.86
N GLU A 174 15.60 11.27 -8.59
CA GLU A 174 16.62 12.18 -8.07
C GLU A 174 15.96 13.41 -7.42
N GLU A 175 16.57 13.96 -6.37
CA GLU A 175 15.99 15.06 -5.59
C GLU A 175 15.65 16.28 -6.46
N GLU A 176 16.45 16.56 -7.48
CA GLU A 176 16.29 17.71 -8.38
C GLU A 176 15.14 17.55 -9.39
N LYS A 177 14.61 16.33 -9.57
CA LYS A 177 13.53 16.04 -10.52
C LYS A 177 12.13 16.18 -9.92
N TRP A 178 12.03 16.35 -8.60
CA TRP A 178 10.74 16.55 -7.95
C TRP A 178 10.15 17.92 -8.32
N PRO A 179 8.88 17.98 -8.77
CA PRO A 179 8.26 19.23 -9.15
C PRO A 179 7.99 20.13 -7.93
N GLU A 180 8.33 21.41 -8.03
CA GLU A 180 8.11 22.38 -6.93
C GLU A 180 6.63 22.50 -6.54
N ASN A 181 5.72 22.38 -7.50
CA ASN A 181 4.28 22.53 -7.30
C ASN A 181 3.56 21.22 -6.95
N GLY A 182 4.28 20.10 -6.84
CA GLY A 182 3.68 18.78 -6.69
C GLY A 182 3.23 18.15 -8.01
N LEU A 183 2.53 17.03 -7.90
CA LEU A 183 1.93 16.29 -9.00
C LEU A 183 0.41 16.40 -8.93
N GLU A 184 -0.21 16.79 -10.03
CA GLU A 184 -1.67 16.79 -10.17
C GLU A 184 -2.20 15.36 -10.33
N ASP A 185 -3.51 15.19 -10.12
CA ASP A 185 -4.19 13.90 -10.26
C ASP A 185 -3.84 13.26 -11.62
N MET A 186 -3.50 11.97 -11.61
CA MET A 186 -3.13 11.15 -12.78
C MET A 186 -1.81 11.48 -13.47
N GLU A 187 -0.99 12.37 -12.93
CA GLU A 187 0.32 12.63 -13.51
C GLU A 187 1.31 11.48 -13.29
N GLU A 188 2.28 11.39 -14.19
CA GLU A 188 3.39 10.46 -14.10
C GLU A 188 4.70 11.22 -13.94
N LEU A 189 5.53 10.77 -13.00
CA LEU A 189 6.89 11.28 -12.79
C LEU A 189 7.88 10.18 -13.13
N GLN A 190 8.81 10.45 -14.05
CA GLN A 190 9.77 9.50 -14.61
C GLN A 190 11.22 9.91 -14.32
#